data_AF-A0A1Z9CGC3-F1
#
_entry.id   AF-A0A1Z9CGC3-F1
#
_cell.length_a   1.000
_cell.length_b   1.000
_cell.length_c   1.000
_cell.angle_alpha   90.00
_cell.angle_beta   90.00
_cell.angle_gamma   90.00
#
_symmetry.space_group_name_H-M   'P 1'
#
loop_
_entity.id
_entity.type
_entity.pdbx_description
1 polymer ?
#
loop_
_entity_poly.entity_id
_entity_poly.type
_entity_poly.pdbx_seq_one_letter_code
_entity_poly.pdbx_strand_id
1 'polypeptide(L)'
;GPDVEHAIEPRASHVKTGKSSMKIRSGSGHDTSIYSSVKLNTGTTYALSAWVKTEGVNGGHGALLNVHELQHKGKTNAVKGNSDWKKVELVFENTQSGTLTLNCLFGGWGQAKGTAWYDDISLQEVKPIYKKADGQKEIKGLADRGKDIFHKHAVASCVRCHKVGNEGGVIGPALDGIASRKDRAYLYESLVNPTATLAEGFDKLGASPMPPMNLLLNDQQLADVMAYLMTLKEK
;
A
#
# COMPACT_ATOMS: atom_id res chain seq x y z
N GLY A 1 25.05 -10.54 22.85
CA GLY A 1 25.87 -10.81 24.05
C GLY A 1 25.25 -11.93 24.85
N PRO A 2 25.90 -12.41 25.91
CA PRO A 2 25.48 -13.62 26.61
C PRO A 2 24.13 -13.51 27.33
N ASP A 3 23.59 -12.31 27.54
CA ASP A 3 22.34 -12.08 28.28
C ASP A 3 21.16 -11.60 27.42
N VAL A 4 21.30 -11.57 26.09
CA VAL A 4 20.19 -11.31 25.16
C VAL A 4 19.39 -12.58 24.94
N GLU A 5 18.06 -12.47 24.99
CA GLU A 5 17.15 -13.61 24.88
C GLU A 5 16.12 -13.31 23.78
N HIS A 6 16.04 -14.21 22.80
CA HIS A 6 14.96 -14.30 21.83
C HIS A 6 14.17 -15.58 22.12
N ALA A 7 12.88 -15.47 22.43
CA ALA A 7 12.08 -16.61 22.85
C ALA A 7 10.63 -16.50 22.39
N ILE A 8 9.94 -17.64 22.37
CA ILE A 8 8.48 -17.70 22.31
C ILE A 8 7.94 -17.64 23.73
N GLU A 9 6.99 -16.76 23.98
CA GLU A 9 6.39 -16.55 25.30
C GLU A 9 4.96 -17.10 25.34
N PRO A 10 4.70 -18.20 26.07
CA PRO A 10 3.38 -18.81 26.15
C PRO A 10 2.52 -18.30 27.32
N ARG A 11 3.07 -17.51 28.25
CA ARG A 11 2.30 -17.04 29.42
C ARG A 11 1.22 -16.07 28.99
N ALA A 12 -0.05 -16.39 29.29
CA ALA A 12 -1.22 -15.61 28.86
C ALA A 12 -1.14 -14.10 29.18
N SER A 13 -0.46 -13.68 30.26
CA SER A 13 -0.27 -12.27 30.60
C SER A 13 0.61 -11.49 29.60
N HIS A 14 1.33 -12.19 28.73
CA HIS A 14 2.24 -11.68 27.72
C HIS A 14 1.89 -12.18 26.31
N VAL A 15 0.66 -12.65 26.11
CA VAL A 15 0.10 -13.02 24.80
C VAL A 15 -1.02 -12.04 24.48
N LYS A 16 -1.04 -11.48 23.28
CA LYS A 16 -2.10 -10.58 22.83
C LYS A 16 -3.26 -11.38 22.24
N THR A 17 -2.96 -12.29 21.32
CA THR A 17 -3.94 -13.24 20.76
C THR A 17 -3.34 -14.63 20.60
N GLY A 18 -4.19 -15.65 20.50
CA GLY A 18 -3.72 -17.02 20.30
C GLY A 18 -3.04 -17.62 21.54
N LYS A 19 -1.93 -18.33 21.33
CA LYS A 19 -1.28 -19.17 22.35
C LYS A 19 0.08 -18.65 22.83
N SER A 20 0.72 -17.76 22.09
CA SER A 20 2.09 -17.31 22.37
C SER A 20 2.43 -16.03 21.62
N SER A 21 3.33 -15.22 22.19
CA SER A 21 3.93 -14.06 21.53
C SER A 21 5.45 -14.25 21.33
N MET A 22 6.11 -13.35 20.60
CA MET A 22 7.58 -13.31 20.52
C MET A 22 8.14 -12.37 21.58
N LYS A 23 9.23 -12.77 22.23
CA LYS A 23 9.89 -12.02 23.30
C LYS A 23 11.32 -11.69 22.92
N ILE A 24 11.72 -10.45 23.21
CA ILE A 24 13.12 -10.01 23.21
C ILE A 24 13.44 -9.44 24.59
N ARG A 25 14.52 -9.91 25.23
CA ARG A 25 15.01 -9.39 26.52
C ARG A 25 16.51 -9.11 26.47
N SER A 26 16.95 -8.05 27.13
CA SER A 26 18.35 -7.71 27.32
C SER A 26 18.57 -7.06 28.68
N GLY A 27 19.54 -7.54 29.47
CA GLY A 27 19.92 -6.93 30.75
C GLY A 27 21.03 -5.87 30.62
N SER A 28 22.01 -6.12 29.77
CA SER A 28 23.24 -5.33 29.61
C SER A 28 23.13 -4.24 28.54
N GLY A 29 22.14 -4.34 27.65
CA GLY A 29 21.90 -3.36 26.58
C GLY A 29 22.31 -3.91 25.23
N HIS A 30 21.36 -4.09 24.31
CA HIS A 30 21.63 -4.61 22.97
C HIS A 30 20.81 -3.88 21.92
N ASP A 31 21.36 -3.82 20.71
CA ASP A 31 20.61 -3.47 19.50
C ASP A 31 20.44 -4.77 18.70
N THR A 32 19.22 -5.29 18.65
CA THR A 32 18.93 -6.63 18.13
C THR A 32 17.52 -6.72 17.55
N SER A 33 17.23 -7.79 16.84
CA SER A 33 15.91 -8.02 16.26
C SER A 33 15.58 -9.49 16.10
N ILE A 34 14.27 -9.75 15.99
CA ILE A 34 13.73 -10.92 15.30
C ILE A 34 13.20 -10.42 13.96
N TYR A 35 13.47 -11.14 12.88
CA TYR A 35 13.14 -10.65 11.54
C TYR A 35 12.60 -11.73 10.60
N SER A 36 11.96 -11.26 9.54
CA SER A 36 11.56 -12.08 8.40
C SER A 36 11.89 -11.35 7.10
N SER A 37 12.30 -12.10 6.09
CA SER A 37 12.61 -11.59 4.75
C SER A 37 11.44 -11.88 3.82
N VAL A 38 10.90 -10.83 3.19
CA VAL A 38 9.72 -10.92 2.32
C VAL A 38 9.98 -10.26 0.98
N LYS A 39 9.54 -10.89 -0.10
CA LYS A 39 9.60 -10.31 -1.45
C LYS A 39 8.34 -9.48 -1.68
N LEU A 40 8.50 -8.17 -1.82
CA LEU A 40 7.39 -7.24 -2.04
C LEU A 40 7.42 -6.67 -3.46
N ASN A 41 6.25 -6.36 -4.00
CA ASN A 41 6.12 -5.69 -5.29
C ASN A 41 6.66 -4.26 -5.21
N THR A 42 7.41 -3.83 -6.23
CA THR A 42 7.90 -2.45 -6.38
C THR A 42 6.76 -1.52 -6.81
N GLY A 43 6.78 -0.26 -6.39
CA GLY A 43 5.73 0.74 -6.64
C GLY A 43 4.46 0.52 -5.84
N THR A 44 4.48 -0.38 -4.84
CA THR A 44 3.31 -0.76 -4.06
C THR A 44 3.40 -0.23 -2.63
N THR A 45 2.29 0.29 -2.10
CA THR A 45 2.20 0.74 -0.71
C THR A 45 1.79 -0.40 0.21
N TYR A 46 2.42 -0.51 1.37
CA TYR A 46 2.14 -1.54 2.38
C TYR A 46 1.91 -0.91 3.75
N ALA A 47 1.09 -1.58 4.57
CA ALA A 47 0.90 -1.29 5.97
C ALA A 47 1.50 -2.45 6.80
N LEU A 48 2.52 -2.13 7.59
CA LEU A 48 3.15 -3.02 8.55
C LEU A 48 2.68 -2.66 9.95
N SER A 49 2.20 -3.63 10.73
CA SER A 49 1.75 -3.41 12.10
C SER A 49 2.03 -4.59 13.02
N ALA A 50 2.03 -4.32 14.32
CA ALA A 50 2.06 -5.34 15.38
C ALA A 50 1.51 -4.73 16.68
N TRP A 51 1.14 -5.60 17.62
CA TRP A 51 1.02 -5.22 19.02
C TRP A 51 2.36 -5.37 19.72
N VAL A 52 2.72 -4.36 20.52
CA VAL A 52 3.97 -4.34 21.30
C VAL A 52 3.65 -4.07 22.76
N LYS A 53 4.18 -4.90 23.65
CA LYS A 53 4.17 -4.71 25.11
C LYS A 53 5.61 -4.56 25.58
N THR A 54 5.86 -3.72 26.57
CA THR A 54 7.22 -3.52 27.11
C THR A 54 7.24 -3.50 28.63
N GLU A 55 8.34 -4.00 29.18
CA GLU A 55 8.66 -3.92 30.61
C GLU A 55 10.09 -3.42 30.77
N GLY A 56 10.23 -2.26 31.41
CA GLY A 56 11.52 -1.65 31.73
C GLY A 56 12.35 -1.26 30.51
N VAL A 57 11.74 -1.07 29.33
CA VAL A 57 12.50 -0.80 28.10
C VAL A 57 13.13 0.58 28.13
N ASN A 58 14.46 0.67 28.17
CA ASN A 58 15.19 1.94 28.22
C ASN A 58 16.49 1.88 27.40
N GLY A 59 16.91 3.03 26.89
CA GLY A 59 18.01 3.14 25.91
C GLY A 59 17.54 3.04 24.46
N GLY A 60 18.42 3.37 23.52
CA GLY A 60 18.16 3.35 22.07
C GLY A 60 16.86 4.03 21.66
N HIS A 61 16.27 3.57 20.55
CA HIS A 61 14.90 3.93 20.19
C HIS A 61 13.85 3.13 20.97
N GLY A 62 14.15 1.95 21.50
CA GLY A 62 13.22 1.12 22.28
C GLY A 62 12.74 -0.10 21.49
N ALA A 63 11.46 -0.44 21.61
CA ALA A 63 10.83 -1.54 20.86
C ALA A 63 9.99 -0.98 19.70
N LEU A 64 10.24 -1.41 18.46
CA LEU A 64 9.56 -0.90 17.26
C LEU A 64 9.57 -1.91 16.12
N LEU A 65 8.82 -1.65 15.04
CA LEU A 65 8.99 -2.36 13.77
C LEU A 65 9.78 -1.51 12.79
N ASN A 66 10.64 -2.13 11.99
CA ASN A 66 11.22 -1.45 10.82
C ASN A 66 11.37 -2.36 9.60
N VAL A 67 11.43 -1.70 8.43
CA VAL A 67 11.92 -2.24 7.17
C VAL A 67 13.38 -1.84 7.08
N HIS A 68 14.30 -2.82 7.15
CA HIS A 68 15.73 -2.57 7.30
C HIS A 68 16.29 -1.64 6.22
N GLU A 69 15.92 -1.90 4.97
CA GLU A 69 16.42 -1.22 3.78
C GLU A 69 15.92 0.24 3.69
N LEU A 70 14.83 0.57 4.38
CA LEU A 70 14.26 1.92 4.41
C LEU A 70 14.75 2.76 5.60
N GLN A 71 15.53 2.16 6.51
CA GLN A 71 16.18 2.85 7.63
C GLN A 71 15.18 3.72 8.41
N HIS A 72 15.50 4.99 8.69
CA HIS A 72 14.65 5.90 9.43
C HIS A 72 13.30 6.22 8.76
N LYS A 73 13.16 6.00 7.45
CA LYS A 73 11.91 6.22 6.72
C LYS A 73 10.94 5.06 6.84
N GLY A 74 11.43 3.86 7.18
CA GLY A 74 10.61 2.66 7.30
C GLY A 74 10.56 2.14 8.72
N LYS A 75 10.24 2.98 9.71
CA LYS A 75 10.09 2.55 11.11
C LYS A 75 8.81 3.06 11.76
N THR A 76 8.26 2.29 12.68
CA THR A 76 7.14 2.74 13.52
C THR A 76 7.62 3.69 14.61
N ASN A 77 6.66 4.34 15.28
CA ASN A 77 6.93 4.90 16.60
C ASN A 77 7.36 3.79 17.56
N ALA A 78 8.31 4.11 18.43
CA ALA A 78 8.84 3.16 19.39
C ALA A 78 8.05 3.15 20.69
N VAL A 79 8.06 2.01 21.36
CA VAL A 79 7.51 1.79 22.70
C VAL A 79 8.67 1.68 23.69
N LYS A 80 8.55 2.39 24.81
CA LYS A 80 9.57 2.49 25.87
C LYS A 80 8.91 2.38 27.25
N GLY A 81 9.74 2.13 28.26
CA GLY A 81 9.33 1.99 29.65
C GLY A 81 8.44 0.78 29.87
N ASN A 82 7.52 0.91 30.82
CA ASN A 82 6.44 -0.04 31.02
C ASN A 82 5.25 0.40 30.16
N SER A 83 4.85 -0.45 29.23
CA SER A 83 3.66 -0.24 28.42
C SER A 83 2.92 -1.55 28.32
N ASP A 84 1.60 -1.50 28.57
CA ASP A 84 0.76 -2.59 28.11
C ASP A 84 0.67 -2.61 26.58
N TRP A 85 -0.01 -3.61 26.03
CA TRP A 85 -0.15 -3.80 24.59
C TRP A 85 -0.59 -2.54 23.85
N LYS A 86 0.30 -2.01 23.03
CA LYS A 86 0.09 -0.86 22.17
C LYS A 86 0.29 -1.28 20.72
N LYS A 87 -0.66 -0.96 19.85
CA LYS A 87 -0.50 -1.18 18.41
C LYS A 87 0.50 -0.16 17.85
N VAL A 88 1.46 -0.64 17.09
CA VAL A 88 2.37 0.19 16.27
C VAL A 88 2.13 -0.10 14.80
N GLU A 89 2.21 0.93 13.97
CA GLU A 89 1.89 0.83 12.54
C GLU A 89 2.77 1.78 11.73
N LEU A 90 3.12 1.33 10.52
CA LEU A 90 3.89 2.06 9.52
C LEU A 90 3.25 1.79 8.15
N VAL A 91 2.95 2.85 7.42
CA VAL A 91 2.63 2.78 5.99
C VAL A 91 3.85 3.21 5.21
N PHE A 92 4.29 2.39 4.26
CA PHE A 92 5.46 2.69 3.43
C PHE A 92 5.25 2.25 1.98
N GLU A 93 5.80 3.00 1.04
CA GLU A 93 5.88 2.62 -0.36
C GLU A 93 7.17 1.83 -0.61
N ASN A 94 7.06 0.65 -1.21
CA ASN A 94 8.24 -0.09 -1.65
C ASN A 94 8.67 0.40 -3.04
N THR A 95 9.70 1.25 -3.11
CA THR A 95 10.28 1.70 -4.37
C THR A 95 11.46 0.84 -4.85
N GLN A 96 11.86 -0.16 -4.05
CA GLN A 96 13.01 -1.01 -4.34
C GLN A 96 12.57 -2.34 -4.96
N SER A 97 13.43 -2.91 -5.79
CA SER A 97 13.28 -4.28 -6.28
C SER A 97 13.98 -5.26 -5.35
N GLY A 98 13.38 -6.44 -5.15
CA GLY A 98 14.00 -7.52 -4.37
C GLY A 98 13.31 -7.83 -3.05
N THR A 99 14.09 -8.39 -2.13
CA THR A 99 13.64 -8.86 -0.82
C THR A 99 13.88 -7.78 0.22
N LEU A 100 12.87 -7.49 1.02
CA LEU A 100 12.95 -6.57 2.16
C LEU A 100 12.97 -7.34 3.47
N THR A 101 13.63 -6.77 4.47
CA THR A 101 13.77 -7.36 5.80
C THR A 101 12.91 -6.60 6.80
N LEU A 102 11.90 -7.29 7.34
CA LEU A 102 11.02 -6.75 8.37
C LEU A 102 11.52 -7.19 9.75
N ASN A 103 11.82 -6.23 10.63
CA ASN A 103 12.25 -6.52 11.99
C ASN A 103 11.18 -6.16 13.01
N CYS A 104 11.06 -7.03 14.02
CA CYS A 104 10.72 -6.63 15.38
C CYS A 104 12.02 -6.18 16.06
N LEU A 105 12.26 -4.87 16.09
CA LEU A 105 13.53 -4.27 16.49
C LEU A 105 13.50 -3.90 17.98
N PHE A 106 14.50 -4.36 18.72
CA PHE A 106 14.73 -4.05 20.11
C PHE A 106 16.07 -3.32 20.27
N GLY A 107 16.00 -2.05 20.62
CA GLY A 107 17.10 -1.11 20.39
C GLY A 107 16.76 -0.20 19.22
N GLY A 108 17.49 -0.31 18.13
CA GLY A 108 17.39 0.58 16.99
C GLY A 108 18.22 1.84 17.19
N TRP A 109 19.29 1.93 16.38
CA TRP A 109 20.27 3.01 16.39
C TRP A 109 20.81 3.30 17.80
N GLY A 110 21.00 2.23 18.58
CA GLY A 110 21.43 2.32 19.97
C GLY A 110 20.95 1.14 20.79
N GLN A 111 21.67 0.88 21.88
CA GLN A 111 21.40 -0.26 22.76
C GLN A 111 20.21 0.00 23.68
N ALA A 112 19.33 -0.99 23.82
CA ALA A 112 18.24 -0.99 24.78
C ALA A 112 18.35 -2.14 25.78
N LYS A 113 17.85 -1.91 26.99
CA LYS A 113 17.65 -2.88 28.08
C LYS A 113 16.17 -3.07 28.34
N GLY A 114 15.79 -4.14 29.03
CA GLY A 114 14.42 -4.47 29.40
C GLY A 114 13.87 -5.66 28.62
N THR A 115 12.54 -5.78 28.56
CA THR A 115 11.82 -6.83 27.84
C THR A 115 10.78 -6.22 26.92
N ALA A 116 10.69 -6.70 25.69
CA ALA A 116 9.60 -6.39 24.77
C ALA A 116 8.95 -7.68 24.27
N TRP A 117 7.64 -7.65 24.10
CA TRP A 117 6.87 -8.69 23.45
C TRP A 117 6.19 -8.13 22.21
N TYR A 118 6.17 -8.93 21.16
CA TYR A 118 5.58 -8.63 19.85
C TYR A 118 4.55 -9.69 19.51
N ASP A 119 3.38 -9.28 19.06
CA ASP A 119 2.30 -10.18 18.69
C ASP A 119 1.45 -9.60 17.54
N ASP A 120 0.70 -10.47 16.86
CA ASP A 120 -0.09 -10.17 15.66
C ASP A 120 0.63 -9.32 14.60
N ILE A 121 1.85 -9.71 14.23
CA ILE A 121 2.60 -9.01 13.17
C ILE A 121 1.84 -9.22 11.86
N SER A 122 1.49 -8.11 11.21
CA SER A 122 0.73 -8.10 9.95
C SER A 122 1.38 -7.17 8.95
N LEU A 123 1.56 -7.68 7.73
CA LEU A 123 1.94 -6.92 6.56
C LEU A 123 0.85 -7.05 5.51
N GLN A 124 0.28 -5.93 5.07
CA GLN A 124 -0.79 -5.91 4.07
C GLN A 124 -0.44 -4.92 2.97
N GLU A 125 -0.71 -5.32 1.73
CA GLU A 125 -0.76 -4.38 0.61
C GLU A 125 -1.89 -3.38 0.85
N VAL A 126 -1.55 -2.10 0.86
CA VAL A 126 -2.52 -1.01 0.92
C VAL A 126 -2.99 -0.77 -0.49
N LYS A 127 -4.15 -1.34 -0.81
CA LYS A 127 -4.89 -0.89 -1.98
C LYS A 127 -5.47 0.48 -1.65
N PRO A 128 -5.22 1.51 -2.48
CA PRO A 128 -5.91 2.78 -2.31
C PRO A 128 -7.40 2.50 -2.41
N ILE A 129 -8.08 2.55 -1.26
CA ILE A 129 -9.50 2.81 -1.28
C ILE A 129 -9.57 4.25 -1.75
N TYR A 130 -9.93 4.47 -3.01
CA TYR A 130 -10.49 5.75 -3.40
C TYR A 130 -11.68 5.97 -2.48
N LYS A 131 -11.43 6.64 -1.35
CA LYS A 131 -12.48 7.13 -0.46
C LYS A 131 -13.33 7.99 -1.38
N LYS A 132 -14.49 7.45 -1.78
CA LYS A 132 -15.64 8.31 -2.09
C LYS A 132 -15.69 9.27 -0.90
N ALA A 133 -15.53 10.57 -1.16
CA ALA A 133 -15.68 11.55 -0.09
C ALA A 133 -16.99 11.21 0.64
N ASP A 134 -16.94 11.01 1.96
CA ASP A 134 -18.13 10.72 2.75
C ASP A 134 -19.18 11.79 2.42
N GLY A 135 -20.30 11.36 1.85
CA GLY A 135 -21.39 12.25 1.41
C GLY A 135 -21.48 12.57 -0.08
N GLN A 136 -20.56 12.11 -0.95
CA GLN A 136 -20.81 12.16 -2.40
C GLN A 136 -21.84 11.09 -2.79
N LYS A 137 -23.09 11.55 -2.97
CA LYS A 137 -24.14 10.81 -3.69
C LYS A 137 -23.51 10.16 -4.93
N GLU A 138 -23.72 8.86 -5.11
CA GLU A 138 -23.22 8.17 -6.29
C GLU A 138 -23.67 8.91 -7.56
N ILE A 139 -22.71 9.47 -8.28
CA ILE A 139 -22.97 10.19 -9.51
C ILE A 139 -23.24 9.13 -10.58
N LYS A 140 -24.51 8.94 -10.89
CA LYS A 140 -24.93 8.03 -11.96
C LYS A 140 -24.44 8.58 -13.29
N GLY A 141 -23.49 7.87 -13.89
CA GLY A 141 -23.00 8.18 -15.24
C GLY A 141 -24.00 7.78 -16.32
N LEU A 142 -24.02 8.54 -17.40
CA LEU A 142 -24.80 8.25 -18.61
C LEU A 142 -23.83 7.80 -19.72
N ALA A 143 -23.93 6.53 -20.11
CA ALA A 143 -23.00 5.93 -21.06
C ALA A 143 -22.98 6.63 -22.42
N ASP A 144 -24.11 7.14 -22.91
CA ASP A 144 -24.16 7.88 -24.18
C ASP A 144 -23.37 9.19 -24.10
N ARG A 145 -23.47 9.91 -22.97
CA ARG A 145 -22.64 11.10 -22.72
C ARG A 145 -21.17 10.73 -22.58
N GLY A 146 -20.87 9.61 -21.94
CA GLY A 146 -19.53 9.08 -21.82
C GLY A 146 -18.91 8.76 -23.18
N LYS A 147 -19.70 8.17 -24.08
CA LYS A 147 -19.32 7.92 -25.47
C LYS A 147 -19.06 9.24 -26.20
N ASP A 148 -19.93 10.23 -26.06
CA ASP A 148 -19.69 11.55 -26.65
C ASP A 148 -18.41 12.19 -26.11
N ILE A 149 -18.12 12.07 -24.81
CA ILE A 149 -16.87 12.57 -24.24
C ILE A 149 -15.66 11.82 -24.82
N PHE A 150 -15.74 10.49 -24.89
CA PHE A 150 -14.71 9.63 -25.43
C PHE A 150 -14.36 10.00 -26.88
N HIS A 151 -15.36 10.25 -27.72
CA HIS A 151 -15.12 10.51 -29.14
C HIS A 151 -14.91 12.00 -29.47
N LYS A 152 -15.60 12.92 -28.78
CA LYS A 152 -15.79 14.30 -29.28
C LYS A 152 -15.30 15.40 -28.31
N HIS A 153 -14.99 15.09 -27.05
CA HIS A 153 -14.65 16.14 -26.08
C HIS A 153 -13.40 16.92 -26.49
N ALA A 154 -13.48 18.24 -26.61
CA ALA A 154 -12.44 19.08 -27.21
C ALA A 154 -11.02 18.84 -26.66
N VAL A 155 -10.89 18.60 -25.35
CA VAL A 155 -9.61 18.32 -24.70
C VAL A 155 -9.39 16.82 -24.47
N ALA A 156 -10.27 16.18 -23.69
CA ALA A 156 -10.15 14.77 -23.32
C ALA A 156 -10.09 13.78 -24.50
N SER A 157 -11.00 13.90 -25.49
CA SER A 157 -11.19 13.02 -26.67
C SER A 157 -10.36 11.72 -26.64
N CYS A 158 -10.74 10.79 -25.77
CA CYS A 158 -9.99 9.58 -25.46
C CYS A 158 -9.68 8.73 -26.70
N VAL A 159 -10.55 8.78 -27.71
CA VAL A 159 -10.39 8.11 -29.01
C VAL A 159 -9.10 8.52 -29.74
N ARG A 160 -8.54 9.70 -29.47
CA ARG A 160 -7.28 10.16 -30.08
C ARG A 160 -6.11 9.25 -29.72
N CYS A 161 -6.14 8.65 -28.54
CA CYS A 161 -5.07 7.79 -28.04
C CYS A 161 -5.49 6.32 -28.00
N HIS A 162 -6.75 6.02 -27.69
CA HIS A 162 -7.24 4.67 -27.49
C HIS A 162 -8.16 4.21 -28.60
N LYS A 163 -8.01 2.93 -28.97
CA LYS A 163 -8.86 2.26 -29.97
C LYS A 163 -10.06 1.55 -29.33
N VAL A 164 -11.23 1.68 -29.95
CA VAL A 164 -12.43 0.87 -29.69
C VAL A 164 -13.01 0.44 -31.05
N GLY A 165 -13.15 -0.87 -31.26
CA GLY A 165 -13.51 -1.44 -32.55
C GLY A 165 -12.46 -1.10 -33.60
N ASN A 166 -12.88 -0.43 -34.68
CA ASN A 166 -11.97 0.01 -35.75
C ASN A 166 -11.63 1.50 -35.67
N GLU A 167 -12.06 2.21 -34.62
CA GLU A 167 -11.87 3.65 -34.49
C GLU A 167 -10.87 3.99 -33.36
N GLY A 168 -10.01 4.98 -33.61
CA GLY A 168 -9.13 5.59 -32.62
C GLY A 168 -7.63 5.38 -32.82
N GLY A 169 -6.87 5.80 -31.82
CA GLY A 169 -5.41 5.80 -31.84
C GLY A 169 -4.77 4.53 -31.26
N VAL A 170 -3.45 4.42 -31.45
CA VAL A 170 -2.60 3.33 -30.93
C VAL A 170 -1.57 3.82 -29.91
N ILE A 171 -1.71 5.07 -29.46
CA ILE A 171 -0.81 5.67 -28.45
C ILE A 171 -1.07 5.05 -27.08
N GLY A 172 -2.33 4.75 -26.77
CA GLY A 172 -2.74 4.00 -25.60
C GLY A 172 -3.20 2.58 -25.95
N PRO A 173 -3.37 1.71 -24.96
CA PRO A 173 -3.88 0.35 -25.16
C PRO A 173 -5.29 0.34 -25.77
N ALA A 174 -5.61 -0.72 -26.52
CA ALA A 174 -6.96 -0.95 -27.02
C ALA A 174 -7.95 -1.18 -25.87
N LEU A 175 -9.14 -0.58 -25.98
CA LEU A 175 -10.17 -0.62 -24.95
C LEU A 175 -11.35 -1.54 -25.29
N ASP A 176 -11.32 -2.20 -26.45
CA ASP A 176 -12.22 -3.33 -26.75
C ASP A 176 -12.18 -4.33 -25.60
N GLY A 177 -13.34 -4.72 -25.06
CA GLY A 177 -13.43 -5.69 -23.96
C GLY A 177 -12.82 -5.27 -22.63
N ILE A 178 -12.44 -4.00 -22.44
CA ILE A 178 -11.75 -3.56 -21.22
C ILE A 178 -12.56 -3.83 -19.95
N ALA A 179 -13.89 -3.74 -20.00
CA ALA A 179 -14.77 -4.04 -18.87
C ALA A 179 -14.88 -5.53 -18.54
N SER A 180 -14.41 -6.41 -19.43
CA SER A 180 -14.24 -7.85 -19.14
C SER A 180 -12.88 -8.13 -18.51
N ARG A 181 -11.83 -7.38 -18.91
CA ARG A 181 -10.45 -7.60 -18.44
C ARG A 181 -10.11 -6.93 -17.11
N LYS A 182 -10.78 -5.81 -16.79
CA LYS A 182 -10.45 -4.95 -15.66
C LYS A 182 -11.71 -4.55 -14.91
N ASP A 183 -11.56 -4.37 -13.60
CA ASP A 183 -12.65 -3.93 -12.75
C ASP A 183 -12.82 -2.41 -12.76
N ARG A 184 -13.92 -1.94 -12.15
CA ARG A 184 -14.25 -0.52 -12.05
C ARG A 184 -13.16 0.28 -11.30
N ALA A 185 -12.48 -0.33 -10.33
CA ALA A 185 -11.47 0.35 -9.53
C ALA A 185 -10.22 0.64 -10.38
N TYR A 186 -9.75 -0.34 -11.14
CA TYR A 186 -8.65 -0.19 -12.08
C TYR A 186 -8.93 0.89 -13.14
N LEU A 187 -10.12 0.90 -13.72
CA LEU A 187 -10.48 1.91 -14.73
C LEU A 187 -10.54 3.32 -14.14
N TYR A 188 -11.06 3.44 -12.92
CA TYR A 188 -11.07 4.73 -12.23
C TYR A 188 -9.65 5.20 -11.92
N GLU A 189 -8.79 4.33 -11.37
CA GLU A 189 -7.37 4.61 -11.13
C GLU A 189 -6.66 5.06 -12.40
N SER A 190 -6.84 4.33 -13.50
CA SER A 190 -6.24 4.65 -14.79
C SER A 190 -6.68 6.03 -15.30
N LEU A 191 -7.89 6.48 -14.98
CA LEU A 191 -8.36 7.81 -15.36
C LEU A 191 -7.79 8.91 -14.45
N VAL A 192 -7.73 8.71 -13.14
CA VAL A 192 -7.36 9.79 -12.18
C VAL A 192 -5.88 9.80 -11.82
N ASN A 193 -5.18 8.68 -12.02
CA ASN A 193 -3.75 8.51 -11.79
C ASN A 193 -3.13 7.55 -12.83
N PRO A 194 -3.08 7.94 -14.11
CA PRO A 194 -2.67 7.07 -15.22
C PRO A 194 -1.21 6.55 -15.14
N THR A 195 -0.37 7.15 -14.30
CA THR A 195 1.03 6.70 -14.09
C THR A 195 1.16 5.73 -12.91
N ALA A 196 0.12 5.53 -12.09
CA ALA A 196 0.15 4.61 -10.95
C ALA A 196 0.42 3.16 -11.37
N THR A 197 -0.19 2.74 -12.48
CA THR A 197 -0.02 1.40 -13.04
C THR A 197 -0.15 1.50 -14.55
N LEU A 198 0.96 1.26 -15.25
CA LEU A 198 0.97 1.24 -16.71
C LEU A 198 0.28 -0.04 -17.22
N ALA A 199 -0.36 0.07 -18.39
CA ALA A 199 -0.93 -1.08 -19.05
C ALA A 199 0.17 -2.00 -19.58
N GLU A 200 -0.11 -3.31 -19.64
CA GLU A 200 0.82 -4.31 -20.16
C GLU A 200 1.32 -3.92 -21.56
N GLY A 201 2.64 -3.94 -21.74
CA GLY A 201 3.29 -3.53 -22.99
C GLY A 201 3.64 -2.05 -23.07
N PHE A 202 3.22 -1.23 -22.11
CA PHE A 202 3.57 0.18 -21.98
C PHE A 202 4.57 0.47 -20.85
N ASP A 203 5.01 -0.58 -20.14
CA ASP A 203 5.86 -0.50 -18.94
C ASP A 203 7.20 0.24 -19.15
N LYS A 204 7.69 0.28 -20.39
CA LYS A 204 8.98 0.90 -20.76
C LYS A 204 8.92 2.42 -20.89
N LEU A 205 7.74 3.04 -20.86
CA LEU A 205 7.58 4.48 -21.03
C LEU A 205 7.98 5.29 -19.79
N GLY A 206 8.09 4.64 -18.62
CA GLY A 206 8.41 5.29 -17.34
C GLY A 206 7.28 6.12 -16.75
N ALA A 207 6.51 6.84 -17.58
CA ALA A 207 5.30 7.55 -17.22
C ALA A 207 4.24 7.45 -18.32
N SER A 208 2.97 7.55 -17.95
CA SER A 208 1.88 7.54 -18.92
C SER A 208 1.79 8.90 -19.63
N PRO A 209 1.66 8.95 -20.97
CA PRO A 209 1.37 10.19 -21.69
C PRO A 209 -0.07 10.67 -21.49
N MET A 210 -0.93 9.84 -20.89
CA MET A 210 -2.29 10.22 -20.54
C MET A 210 -2.27 11.16 -19.32
N PRO A 211 -2.88 12.36 -19.41
CA PRO A 211 -2.99 13.24 -18.26
C PRO A 211 -4.02 12.70 -17.25
N PRO A 212 -3.91 13.06 -15.96
CA PRO A 212 -4.98 12.80 -14.98
C PRO A 212 -6.30 13.42 -15.44
N MET A 213 -7.29 12.59 -15.75
CA MET A 213 -8.54 13.00 -16.40
C MET A 213 -9.45 13.79 -15.48
N ASN A 214 -9.31 13.66 -14.17
CA ASN A 214 -9.99 14.51 -13.18
C ASN A 214 -9.53 15.98 -13.21
N LEU A 215 -8.45 16.31 -13.92
CA LEU A 215 -8.05 17.69 -14.20
C LEU A 215 -8.74 18.26 -15.45
N LEU A 216 -9.25 17.40 -16.33
CA LEU A 216 -9.86 17.76 -17.62
C LEU A 216 -11.37 17.58 -17.65
N LEU A 217 -11.89 16.70 -16.79
CA LEU A 217 -13.30 16.33 -16.69
C LEU A 217 -13.78 16.65 -15.27
N ASN A 218 -14.98 17.22 -15.18
CA ASN A 218 -15.66 17.31 -13.89
C ASN A 218 -16.21 15.94 -13.44
N ASP A 219 -16.68 15.85 -12.20
CA ASP A 219 -17.15 14.61 -11.59
C ASP A 219 -18.24 13.89 -12.41
N GLN A 220 -19.18 14.63 -13.00
CA GLN A 220 -20.24 14.04 -13.84
C GLN A 220 -19.68 13.50 -15.16
N GLN A 221 -18.80 14.25 -15.81
CA GLN A 221 -18.17 13.81 -17.06
C GLN A 221 -17.28 12.59 -16.84
N LEU A 222 -16.55 12.55 -15.73
CA LEU A 222 -15.75 11.40 -15.34
C LEU A 222 -16.65 10.18 -15.07
N ALA A 223 -17.76 10.37 -14.37
CA ALA A 223 -18.76 9.32 -14.14
C ALA A 223 -19.39 8.82 -15.45
N ASP A 224 -19.70 9.72 -16.39
CA ASP A 224 -20.24 9.39 -17.71
C ASP A 224 -19.25 8.55 -18.53
N VAL A 225 -17.97 8.95 -18.61
CA VAL A 225 -16.92 8.18 -19.30
C VAL A 225 -16.74 6.82 -18.65
N MET A 226 -16.70 6.76 -17.32
CA MET A 226 -16.67 5.48 -16.59
C MET A 226 -17.87 4.60 -16.94
N ALA A 227 -19.08 5.15 -17.01
CA ALA A 227 -20.27 4.39 -17.41
C ALA A 227 -20.13 3.83 -18.83
N TYR A 228 -19.61 4.60 -19.78
CA TYR A 228 -19.33 4.14 -21.14
C TYR A 228 -18.29 3.02 -21.18
N LEU A 229 -17.13 3.20 -20.53
CA LEU A 229 -16.07 2.18 -20.49
C LEU A 229 -16.57 0.86 -19.93
N MET A 230 -17.43 0.90 -18.90
CA MET A 230 -18.05 -0.30 -18.32
C MET A 230 -19.02 -1.03 -19.28
N THR A 231 -19.43 -0.41 -20.39
CA THR A 231 -20.22 -1.08 -21.45
C THR A 231 -19.36 -1.88 -22.42
N LEU A 232 -18.05 -1.64 -22.47
CA LEU A 232 -17.11 -2.26 -23.41
C LEU A 232 -16.67 -3.64 -22.92
N LYS A 233 -17.59 -4.61 -23.01
CA LYS A 233 -17.34 -6.02 -22.70
C LYS A 233 -16.91 -6.78 -23.97
N GLU A 234 -16.19 -7.88 -23.78
CA GLU A 234 -15.93 -8.84 -24.86
C GLU A 234 -17.26 -9.32 -25.46
N LYS A 235 -17.24 -9.52 -26.78
CA LYS A 235 -18.37 -10.09 -27.52
C LYS A 235 -18.25 -11.60 -27.57
#